data_AF-H3H2Y6-F1
#
_entry.id   AF-H3H2Y6-F1
#
_cell.length_a   1.000
_cell.length_b   1.000
_cell.length_c   1.000
_cell.angle_alpha   90.00
_cell.angle_beta   90.00
_cell.angle_gamma   90.00
#
_symmetry.space_group_name_H-M   'P 1'
#
loop_
_entity.id
_entity.type
_entity.pdbx_description
1 polymer ?
#
loop_
_entity_poly.entity_id
_entity_poly.type
_entity_poly.pdbx_seq_one_letter_code
_entity_poly.pdbx_strand_id
1 'polypeptide(L)'
;MFRGNAEAAAPLHVVTDLVYTTDASCRSVTGLPSASDALASRLLPESVTFRGNMQLSKAASGDGCALYLTVKGAVSASSTDFQDAFDVSRNVHQQLVELLADKRLENVVLARAAVALSGDKLLAVSLQSEDAYEAPESVLTVQRGACTELLQTLQSEKLLPTQVQTSALEVTKPEDAEETADCAVDLEVAASVSHLKSVDEAFQLLKVVDEKMENFFAEQTSATLTSANVRLQVSSADDVPQALAVEMESTNATPTSVTFNAPTYEEALGIFALVAVLAAMMMGVVVQKKRNDQRSRERYDRANRAAQIRRVSIRMSQYDQEENDEGEKDSLL
;
A
#
# COMPACT_ATOMS: atom_id res chain seq x y z
N MET A 1 35.30 -27.71 -7.11
CA MET A 1 34.88 -26.31 -7.30
C MET A 1 33.46 -26.19 -6.77
N PHE A 2 33.29 -25.80 -5.51
CA PHE A 2 31.97 -25.55 -4.94
C PHE A 2 31.59 -24.11 -5.28
N ARG A 3 30.67 -23.93 -6.25
CA ARG A 3 29.97 -22.67 -6.45
C ARG A 3 29.03 -22.52 -5.25
N GLY A 4 29.42 -21.71 -4.28
CA GLY A 4 28.49 -21.22 -3.28
C GLY A 4 27.44 -20.40 -4.00
N ASN A 5 26.23 -20.93 -4.11
CA ASN A 5 25.06 -20.10 -4.33
C ASN A 5 24.92 -19.28 -3.05
N ALA A 6 25.47 -18.06 -3.06
CA ALA A 6 25.05 -17.05 -2.10
C ALA A 6 23.56 -16.84 -2.37
N GLU A 7 22.72 -17.38 -1.49
CA GLU A 7 21.29 -17.15 -1.48
C GLU A 7 21.11 -15.64 -1.36
N ALA A 8 20.74 -15.00 -2.48
CA ALA A 8 20.49 -13.57 -2.48
C ALA A 8 19.34 -13.32 -1.51
N ALA A 9 19.60 -12.50 -0.48
CA ALA A 9 18.59 -12.14 0.50
C ALA A 9 17.33 -11.63 -0.23
N ALA A 10 16.16 -12.07 0.22
CA ALA A 10 14.90 -11.62 -0.35
C ALA A 10 14.82 -10.09 -0.25
N PRO A 11 14.30 -9.41 -1.30
CA PRO A 11 14.17 -7.96 -1.28
C PRO A 11 13.23 -7.51 -0.16
N LEU A 12 13.60 -6.45 0.54
CA LEU A 12 12.77 -5.81 1.56
C LEU A 12 11.72 -4.92 0.87
N HIS A 13 10.45 -5.21 1.09
CA HIS A 13 9.36 -4.37 0.60
C HIS A 13 9.15 -3.18 1.55
N VAL A 14 9.16 -1.98 0.98
CA VAL A 14 9.04 -0.74 1.74
C VAL A 14 7.92 0.11 1.16
N VAL A 15 6.98 0.47 2.01
CA VAL A 15 5.90 1.40 1.71
C VAL A 15 5.85 2.41 2.85
N THR A 16 6.31 3.63 2.59
CA THR A 16 6.47 4.67 3.61
C THR A 16 5.95 6.00 3.10
N ASP A 17 5.15 6.67 3.91
CA ASP A 17 4.68 8.03 3.69
C ASP A 17 5.19 8.95 4.80
N LEU A 18 6.03 9.92 4.45
CA LEU A 18 6.57 10.92 5.35
C LEU A 18 6.01 12.29 4.97
N VAL A 19 5.51 13.01 5.97
CA VAL A 19 5.00 14.38 5.80
C VAL A 19 5.83 15.31 6.65
N TYR A 20 6.36 16.35 6.02
CA TYR A 20 7.11 17.41 6.67
C TYR A 20 6.38 18.73 6.53
N THR A 21 6.57 19.62 7.49
CA THR A 21 6.09 21.00 7.47
C THR A 21 7.27 21.95 7.64
N THR A 22 7.20 23.11 6.99
CA THR A 22 8.16 24.21 7.13
C THR A 22 7.40 25.54 7.07
N ASP A 23 7.93 26.56 7.72
CA ASP A 23 7.45 27.95 7.66
C ASP A 23 7.76 28.63 6.31
N ALA A 24 8.66 28.05 5.52
CA ALA A 24 8.98 28.55 4.19
C ALA A 24 7.77 28.49 3.26
N SER A 25 7.53 29.57 2.52
CA SER A 25 6.44 29.60 1.54
C SER A 25 6.60 28.46 0.52
N CYS A 26 5.50 27.80 0.12
CA CYS A 26 5.63 26.76 -0.91
C CYS A 26 6.19 27.26 -2.24
N ARG A 27 6.12 28.56 -2.53
CA ARG A 27 6.68 29.12 -3.76
C ARG A 27 8.21 29.23 -3.70
N SER A 28 8.79 29.46 -2.52
CA SER A 28 10.25 29.53 -2.34
C SER A 28 10.91 28.15 -2.33
N VAL A 29 10.17 27.09 -1.96
CA VAL A 29 10.64 25.70 -2.08
C VAL A 29 10.81 25.33 -3.56
N THR A 30 12.04 25.33 -4.06
CA THR A 30 12.35 25.06 -5.46
C THR A 30 13.57 24.15 -5.60
N GLY A 31 13.73 23.51 -6.77
CA GLY A 31 14.90 22.67 -7.05
C GLY A 31 14.97 21.38 -6.24
N LEU A 32 13.83 20.90 -5.73
CA LEU A 32 13.70 19.56 -5.17
C LEU A 32 13.62 18.53 -6.31
N PRO A 33 14.31 17.38 -6.19
CA PRO A 33 14.17 16.31 -7.16
C PRO A 33 12.75 15.75 -7.12
N SER A 34 12.09 15.69 -8.29
CA SER A 34 10.74 15.14 -8.43
C SER A 34 10.72 13.77 -9.13
N ALA A 35 11.83 13.40 -9.79
CA ALA A 35 11.97 12.12 -10.46
C ALA A 35 12.39 11.03 -9.46
N SER A 36 11.73 9.87 -9.53
CA SER A 36 11.98 8.73 -8.63
C SER A 36 13.45 8.32 -8.60
N ASP A 37 14.12 8.19 -9.75
CA ASP A 37 15.52 7.75 -9.80
C ASP A 37 16.47 8.76 -9.15
N ALA A 38 16.18 10.06 -9.29
CA ALA A 38 16.96 11.14 -8.67
C ALA A 38 16.73 11.24 -7.17
N LEU A 39 15.54 10.83 -6.69
CA LEU A 39 15.24 10.70 -5.26
C LEU A 39 15.93 9.47 -4.70
N ALA A 40 15.79 8.31 -5.34
CA ALA A 40 16.39 7.06 -4.89
C ALA A 40 17.92 7.17 -4.77
N SER A 41 18.59 7.80 -5.74
CA SER A 41 20.05 7.98 -5.69
C SER A 41 20.54 8.97 -4.63
N ARG A 42 19.66 9.82 -4.10
CA ARG A 42 19.98 10.77 -3.03
C ARG A 42 19.55 10.30 -1.65
N LEU A 43 18.46 9.55 -1.57
CA LEU A 43 17.82 9.17 -0.31
C LEU A 43 18.18 7.76 0.15
N LEU A 44 18.82 6.96 -0.70
CA LEU A 44 19.30 5.63 -0.35
C LEU A 44 20.82 5.53 -0.55
N PRO A 45 21.50 4.64 0.19
CA PRO A 45 22.92 4.39 0.00
C PRO A 45 23.23 3.83 -1.40
N GLU A 46 24.40 4.15 -1.94
CA GLU A 46 24.85 3.66 -3.25
C GLU A 46 25.00 2.12 -3.30
N SER A 47 25.17 1.46 -2.14
CA SER A 47 25.28 0.00 -2.00
C SER A 47 23.96 -0.75 -2.22
N VAL A 48 22.85 -0.01 -2.36
CA VAL A 48 21.49 -0.54 -2.33
C VAL A 48 20.82 -0.38 -3.68
N THR A 49 20.17 -1.44 -4.15
CA THR A 49 19.33 -1.38 -5.35
C THR A 49 17.88 -1.17 -4.97
N PHE A 50 17.29 -0.07 -5.45
CA PHE A 50 15.87 0.24 -5.28
C PHE A 50 15.09 -0.05 -6.56
N ARG A 51 13.99 -0.78 -6.42
CA ARG A 51 13.02 -1.02 -7.50
C ARG A 51 11.64 -0.59 -7.03
N GLY A 52 11.19 0.57 -7.49
CA GLY A 52 9.90 1.11 -7.09
C GLY A 52 9.70 2.54 -7.57
N ASN A 53 8.84 3.26 -6.86
CA ASN A 53 8.58 4.67 -7.07
C ASN A 53 8.84 5.44 -5.78
N MET A 54 9.61 6.51 -5.89
CA MET A 54 9.72 7.56 -4.88
C MET A 54 9.18 8.85 -5.45
N GLN A 55 8.31 9.51 -4.70
CA GLN A 55 7.72 10.78 -5.10
C GLN A 55 7.81 11.77 -3.96
N LEU A 56 8.41 12.93 -4.25
CA LEU A 56 8.39 14.09 -3.38
C LEU A 56 7.47 15.14 -4.00
N SER A 57 6.42 15.50 -3.28
CA SER A 57 5.48 16.54 -3.66
C SER A 57 5.36 17.58 -2.55
N LYS A 58 4.76 18.73 -2.88
CA LYS A 58 4.58 19.83 -1.93
C LYS A 58 3.20 20.43 -2.09
N ALA A 59 2.62 20.89 -0.98
CA ALA A 59 1.35 21.61 -0.96
C ALA A 59 1.38 22.72 0.09
N ALA A 60 0.64 23.81 -0.16
CA ALA A 60 0.50 24.88 0.81
C ALA A 60 -0.14 24.36 2.10
N SER A 61 0.38 24.78 3.24
CA SER A 61 -0.11 24.39 4.57
C SER A 61 -0.05 25.59 5.48
N GLY A 62 -1.19 26.25 5.70
CA GLY A 62 -1.24 27.57 6.34
C GLY A 62 -0.37 28.58 5.59
N ASP A 63 0.46 29.31 6.33
CA ASP A 63 1.43 30.26 5.79
C ASP A 63 2.71 29.60 5.24
N GLY A 64 2.90 28.31 5.54
CA GLY A 64 4.10 27.56 5.20
C GLY A 64 3.92 26.58 4.03
N CYS A 65 4.73 25.52 4.06
CA CYS A 65 4.70 24.45 3.08
C CYS A 65 4.73 23.07 3.73
N ALA A 66 3.89 22.17 3.23
CA ALA A 66 3.97 20.74 3.52
C ALA A 66 4.70 20.02 2.39
N LEU A 67 5.60 19.11 2.74
CA LEU A 67 6.33 18.23 1.82
C LEU A 67 5.89 16.79 2.08
N TYR A 68 5.47 16.09 1.03
CA TYR A 68 5.02 14.71 1.09
C TYR A 68 5.99 13.84 0.33
N LEU A 69 6.67 12.94 1.04
CA LEU A 69 7.51 11.90 0.48
C LEU A 69 6.78 10.57 0.57
N THR A 70 6.47 9.98 -0.59
CA THR A 70 5.96 8.61 -0.69
C THR A 70 7.04 7.73 -1.27
N VAL A 71 7.36 6.63 -0.58
CA VAL A 71 8.27 5.58 -1.01
C VAL A 71 7.49 4.30 -1.15
N LYS A 72 7.47 3.70 -2.34
CA LYS A 72 6.84 2.40 -2.58
C LYS A 72 7.72 1.55 -3.47
N GLY A 73 8.33 0.51 -2.92
CA GLY A 73 9.22 -0.33 -3.70
C GLY A 73 9.82 -1.50 -2.96
N ALA A 74 10.82 -2.09 -3.59
CA ALA A 74 11.63 -3.16 -3.07
C ALA A 74 13.09 -2.69 -2.98
N VAL A 75 13.71 -2.95 -1.84
CA VAL A 75 15.09 -2.61 -1.51
C VAL A 75 15.88 -3.90 -1.45
N SER A 76 16.84 -4.06 -2.36
CA SER A 76 17.81 -5.14 -2.32
C SER A 76 19.13 -4.57 -1.83
N ALA A 77 19.47 -4.86 -0.57
CA ALA A 77 20.76 -4.50 -0.02
C ALA A 77 21.80 -5.56 -0.39
N SER A 78 22.99 -5.12 -0.83
CA SER A 78 24.14 -6.02 -1.03
C SER A 78 24.88 -6.33 0.29
N SER A 79 24.51 -5.64 1.37
CA SER A 79 25.07 -5.61 2.73
C SER A 79 23.94 -5.62 3.79
N THR A 80 24.28 -5.80 5.07
CA THR A 80 23.36 -5.83 6.22
C THR A 80 22.79 -4.47 6.63
N ASP A 81 22.85 -3.46 5.75
CA ASP A 81 22.56 -2.05 6.09
C ASP A 81 21.09 -1.81 6.46
N PHE A 82 20.19 -2.68 5.99
CA PHE A 82 18.76 -2.63 6.30
C PHE A 82 18.27 -4.00 6.75
N GLN A 83 17.67 -4.08 7.94
CA GLN A 83 17.05 -5.30 8.44
C GLN A 83 15.54 -5.32 8.18
N ASP A 84 14.90 -4.14 8.17
CA ASP A 84 13.45 -3.99 8.02
C ASP A 84 13.07 -2.67 7.32
N ALA A 85 11.76 -2.46 7.13
CA ALA A 85 11.21 -1.26 6.51
C ALA A 85 11.42 0.02 7.37
N PHE A 86 11.59 -0.12 8.70
CA PHE A 86 11.85 1.01 9.59
C PHE A 86 13.27 1.53 9.44
N ASP A 87 14.27 0.65 9.27
CA ASP A 87 15.65 1.05 9.00
C ASP A 87 15.75 1.83 7.69
N VAL A 88 15.05 1.37 6.63
CA VAL A 88 14.98 2.09 5.35
C VAL A 88 14.29 3.44 5.54
N SER A 89 13.15 3.47 6.22
CA SER A 89 12.38 4.70 6.46
C SER A 89 13.18 5.74 7.25
N ARG A 90 13.93 5.30 8.27
CA ARG A 90 14.83 6.15 9.06
C ARG A 90 15.96 6.71 8.21
N ASN A 91 16.59 5.88 7.38
CA ASN A 91 17.67 6.35 6.51
C ASN A 91 17.15 7.37 5.46
N VAL A 92 16.01 7.08 4.84
CA VAL A 92 15.34 8.00 3.92
C VAL A 92 14.99 9.31 4.61
N HIS A 93 14.48 9.27 5.84
CA HIS A 93 14.23 10.45 6.65
C HIS A 93 15.51 11.28 6.85
N GLN A 94 16.59 10.65 7.32
CA GLN A 94 17.86 11.32 7.57
C GLN A 94 18.39 12.00 6.30
N GLN A 95 18.45 11.27 5.19
CA GLN A 95 18.93 11.79 3.91
C GLN A 95 18.03 12.89 3.35
N LEU A 96 16.72 12.83 3.59
CA LEU A 96 15.81 13.89 3.18
C LEU A 96 16.03 15.15 4.02
N VAL A 97 16.20 15.03 5.34
CA VAL A 97 16.49 16.19 6.20
C VAL A 97 17.80 16.86 5.77
N GLU A 98 18.85 16.08 5.49
CA GLU A 98 20.12 16.59 4.94
C GLU A 98 19.91 17.31 3.60
N LEU A 99 19.13 16.72 2.69
CA LEU A 99 18.79 17.33 1.40
C LEU A 99 18.02 18.65 1.56
N LEU A 100 17.08 18.73 2.51
CA LEU A 100 16.30 19.93 2.76
C LEU A 100 17.16 21.03 3.42
N ALA A 101 18.08 20.66 4.32
CA ALA A 101 19.07 21.56 4.90
C ALA A 101 20.01 22.13 3.83
N ASP A 102 20.49 21.31 2.89
CA ASP A 102 21.29 21.76 1.74
C ASP A 102 20.56 22.77 0.84
N LYS A 103 19.22 22.71 0.82
CA LYS A 103 18.35 23.66 0.13
C LYS A 103 18.04 24.91 0.96
N ARG A 104 18.66 25.05 2.14
CA ARG A 104 18.42 26.14 3.10
C ARG A 104 16.95 26.26 3.51
N LEU A 105 16.27 25.12 3.59
CA LEU A 105 14.95 25.06 4.22
C LEU A 105 15.18 24.92 5.72
N GLU A 106 14.83 25.97 6.45
CA GLU A 106 14.89 26.02 7.91
C GLU A 106 13.56 25.53 8.49
N ASN A 107 13.56 25.23 9.79
CA ASN A 107 12.36 24.83 10.55
C ASN A 107 11.57 23.68 9.92
N VAL A 108 12.27 22.74 9.29
CA VAL A 108 11.66 21.52 8.74
C VAL A 108 11.34 20.57 9.88
N VAL A 109 10.07 20.21 9.97
CA VAL A 109 9.50 19.39 11.03
C VAL A 109 8.84 18.17 10.41
N LEU A 110 9.08 16.97 10.95
CA LEU A 110 8.36 15.76 10.53
C LEU A 110 6.97 15.74 11.17
N ALA A 111 5.93 16.16 10.46
CA ALA A 111 4.54 16.17 10.92
C ALA A 111 3.94 14.75 11.08
N ARG A 112 4.31 13.83 10.19
CA ARG A 112 3.79 12.45 10.18
C ARG A 112 4.77 11.49 9.53
N ALA A 113 4.88 10.29 10.09
CA ALA A 113 5.47 9.13 9.41
C ALA A 113 4.49 7.96 9.43
N ALA A 114 4.29 7.32 8.30
CA ALA A 114 3.51 6.10 8.18
C ALA A 114 4.34 5.04 7.43
N VAL A 115 4.34 3.82 7.97
CA VAL A 115 5.05 2.66 7.42
C VAL A 115 4.02 1.56 7.25
N ALA A 116 3.79 1.15 6.01
CA ALA A 116 3.00 -0.03 5.69
C ALA A 116 3.92 -1.25 5.63
N LEU A 117 3.53 -2.29 6.36
CA LEU A 117 4.23 -3.55 6.44
C LEU A 117 3.49 -4.64 5.67
N SER A 118 4.05 -5.85 5.63
CA SER A 118 3.36 -7.01 5.10
C SER A 118 2.05 -7.31 5.84
N GLY A 119 1.03 -7.78 5.11
CA GLY A 119 -0.21 -8.31 5.72
C GLY A 119 -1.22 -7.24 6.16
N ASP A 120 -1.55 -6.29 5.29
CA ASP A 120 -2.52 -5.21 5.55
C ASP A 120 -2.27 -4.44 6.86
N LYS A 121 -1.00 -4.36 7.26
CA LYS A 121 -0.55 -3.62 8.44
C LYS A 121 -0.08 -2.22 8.06
N LEU A 122 -0.55 -1.22 8.78
CA LEU A 122 -0.14 0.18 8.67
C LEU A 122 0.15 0.73 10.06
N LEU A 123 1.37 1.21 10.26
CA LEU A 123 1.81 1.85 11.49
C LEU A 123 2.12 3.31 11.20
N ALA A 124 1.47 4.22 11.89
CA ALA A 124 1.64 5.65 11.71
C ALA A 124 1.87 6.36 13.04
N VAL A 125 2.78 7.32 13.01
CA VAL A 125 2.98 8.32 14.06
C VAL A 125 2.71 9.69 13.46
N SER A 126 1.96 10.51 14.17
CA SER A 126 1.64 11.87 13.78
C SER A 126 1.65 12.78 14.99
N LEU A 127 1.95 14.04 14.75
CA LEU A 127 1.86 15.06 15.78
C LEU A 127 0.42 15.50 15.97
N GLN A 128 0.06 15.64 17.24
CA GLN A 128 -1.25 16.08 17.64
C GLN A 128 -1.29 17.62 17.63
N SER A 129 -2.31 18.20 16.99
CA SER A 129 -2.61 19.62 17.19
C SER A 129 -3.11 19.82 18.63
N GLU A 130 -2.76 20.96 19.25
CA GLU A 130 -3.09 21.27 20.65
C GLU A 130 -4.59 21.16 21.00
N ASP A 131 -5.48 21.23 19.99
CA ASP A 131 -6.95 21.15 20.15
C ASP A 131 -7.53 19.73 20.21
N ALA A 132 -6.73 18.68 19.98
CA ALA A 132 -7.21 17.30 20.00
C ALA A 132 -7.08 16.70 21.41
N TYR A 133 -8.08 16.94 22.25
CA TYR A 133 -8.06 16.54 23.67
C TYR A 133 -8.42 15.06 23.92
N GLU A 134 -8.93 14.34 22.92
CA GLU A 134 -9.37 12.96 23.08
C GLU A 134 -8.55 12.00 22.21
N ALA A 135 -7.95 10.99 22.87
CA ALA A 135 -7.36 9.86 22.17
C ALA A 135 -8.50 9.16 21.40
N PRO A 136 -8.37 8.97 20.08
CA PRO A 136 -9.42 8.32 19.31
C PRO A 136 -9.68 6.90 19.85
N GLU A 137 -10.90 6.41 19.67
CA GLU A 137 -11.29 5.08 20.14
C GLU A 137 -10.49 4.02 19.38
N SER A 138 -9.96 3.04 20.11
CA SER A 138 -9.35 1.85 19.51
C SER A 138 -10.45 0.81 19.31
N VAL A 139 -10.45 0.14 18.16
CA VAL A 139 -11.49 -0.83 17.79
C VAL A 139 -10.84 -2.15 17.42
N LEU A 140 -11.35 -3.24 17.98
CA LEU A 140 -11.07 -4.61 17.55
C LEU A 140 -12.31 -5.17 16.88
N THR A 141 -12.21 -5.51 15.60
CA THR A 141 -13.31 -6.09 14.84
C THR A 141 -13.10 -7.59 14.71
N VAL A 142 -14.03 -8.39 15.25
CA VAL A 142 -14.04 -9.84 15.09
C VAL A 142 -14.60 -10.20 13.73
N GLN A 143 -13.76 -10.61 12.79
CA GLN A 143 -14.20 -11.01 11.45
C GLN A 143 -14.87 -12.38 11.45
N ARG A 144 -14.28 -13.34 12.20
CA ARG A 144 -14.75 -14.74 12.28
C ARG A 144 -14.40 -15.35 13.63
N GLY A 145 -15.13 -16.40 13.99
CA GLY A 145 -14.90 -17.17 15.21
C GLY A 145 -15.41 -16.51 16.48
N ALA A 146 -15.33 -17.25 17.59
CA ALA A 146 -15.77 -16.76 18.90
C ALA A 146 -14.78 -15.82 19.59
N CYS A 147 -13.48 -15.92 19.26
CA CYS A 147 -12.38 -15.08 19.79
C CYS A 147 -12.32 -14.93 21.32
N THR A 148 -12.93 -15.85 22.09
CA THR A 148 -13.10 -15.70 23.54
C THR A 148 -11.78 -15.68 24.31
N GLU A 149 -10.81 -16.49 23.90
CA GLU A 149 -9.48 -16.55 24.53
C GLU A 149 -8.70 -15.26 24.26
N LEU A 150 -8.65 -14.81 23.00
CA LEU A 150 -8.01 -13.55 22.62
C LEU A 150 -8.57 -12.37 23.41
N LEU A 151 -9.90 -12.26 23.51
CA LEU A 151 -10.55 -11.16 24.22
C LEU A 151 -10.25 -11.19 25.73
N GLN A 152 -10.11 -12.38 26.33
CA GLN A 152 -9.67 -12.50 27.72
C GLN A 152 -8.21 -12.05 27.89
N THR A 153 -7.32 -12.47 26.98
CA THR A 153 -5.90 -12.07 27.04
C THR A 153 -5.73 -10.57 26.86
N LEU A 154 -6.49 -9.94 25.96
CA LEU A 154 -6.47 -8.48 25.74
C LEU A 154 -6.95 -7.68 26.97
N GLN A 155 -7.76 -8.28 27.85
CA GLN A 155 -8.15 -7.63 29.12
C GLN A 155 -7.02 -7.70 30.16
N SER A 156 -6.19 -8.74 30.13
CA SER A 156 -5.11 -8.94 31.10
C SER A 156 -3.75 -8.39 30.66
N GLU A 157 -3.49 -8.33 29.36
CA GLU A 157 -2.19 -7.98 28.81
C GLU A 157 -2.23 -6.71 27.95
N LYS A 158 -1.10 -5.99 27.95
CA LYS A 158 -0.95 -4.77 27.17
C LYS A 158 -0.41 -5.10 25.79
N LEU A 159 -1.26 -4.93 24.78
CA LEU A 159 -0.92 -5.08 23.36
C LEU A 159 0.21 -4.13 22.92
N LEU A 160 0.21 -2.90 23.44
CA LEU A 160 1.19 -1.87 23.08
C LEU A 160 2.27 -1.67 24.15
N PRO A 161 3.41 -1.08 23.78
CA PRO A 161 4.47 -0.71 24.72
C PRO A 161 3.97 0.22 25.82
N THR A 162 4.64 0.20 26.98
CA THR A 162 4.19 0.99 28.15
C THR A 162 4.28 2.50 27.96
N GLN A 163 5.06 2.97 26.98
CA GLN A 163 5.15 4.38 26.63
C GLN A 163 3.91 4.87 25.86
N VAL A 164 3.07 3.96 25.35
CA VAL A 164 1.89 4.27 24.56
C VAL A 164 0.64 4.19 25.44
N GLN A 165 -0.14 5.26 25.44
CA GLN A 165 -1.42 5.35 26.14
C GLN A 165 -2.55 5.07 25.17
N THR A 166 -3.35 4.04 25.44
CA THR A 166 -4.51 3.68 24.61
C THR A 166 -5.80 4.10 25.29
N SER A 167 -6.80 4.45 24.49
CA SER A 167 -8.19 4.46 24.91
C SER A 167 -8.68 3.03 25.20
N ALA A 168 -9.90 2.90 25.73
CA ALA A 168 -10.53 1.59 25.86
C ALA A 168 -10.68 0.96 24.46
N LEU A 169 -10.39 -0.33 24.35
CA LEU A 169 -10.57 -1.09 23.11
C LEU A 169 -12.04 -1.49 22.98
N GLU A 170 -12.76 -0.89 22.05
CA GLU A 170 -14.11 -1.31 21.69
C GLU A 170 -14.04 -2.59 20.87
N VAL A 171 -14.87 -3.57 21.20
CA VAL A 171 -14.93 -4.85 20.47
C VAL A 171 -16.21 -4.87 19.65
N THR A 172 -16.07 -4.92 18.33
CA THR A 172 -17.19 -5.03 17.40
C THR A 172 -17.24 -6.43 16.81
N LYS A 173 -18.44 -7.00 16.69
CA LYS A 173 -18.69 -8.30 16.06
C LYS A 173 -19.82 -8.14 15.04
N PRO A 174 -19.60 -8.45 13.75
CA PRO A 174 -20.66 -8.47 12.76
C PRO A 174 -21.70 -9.54 13.08
N GLU A 175 -22.97 -9.26 12.83
CA GLU A 175 -24.09 -10.18 13.13
C GLU A 175 -23.98 -11.51 12.36
N ASP A 176 -23.33 -11.51 11.20
CA ASP A 176 -23.13 -12.68 10.34
C ASP A 176 -21.82 -13.44 10.61
N ALA A 177 -21.07 -13.11 11.66
CA ALA A 177 -19.79 -13.75 11.94
C ALA A 177 -19.95 -15.23 12.34
N GLU A 178 -19.38 -16.13 11.54
CA GLU A 178 -19.41 -17.57 11.79
C GLU A 178 -18.66 -17.92 13.08
N GLU A 179 -19.38 -18.34 14.13
CA GLU A 179 -18.80 -18.58 15.45
C GLU A 179 -17.95 -19.85 15.55
N THR A 180 -18.15 -20.79 14.63
CA THR A 180 -17.45 -22.08 14.59
C THR A 180 -16.13 -22.04 13.82
N ALA A 181 -15.83 -20.92 13.15
CA ALA A 181 -14.58 -20.74 12.42
C ALA A 181 -13.42 -20.35 13.35
N ASP A 182 -12.20 -20.47 12.85
CA ASP A 182 -11.00 -19.96 13.53
C ASP A 182 -11.12 -18.44 13.77
N CYS A 183 -10.64 -17.96 14.92
CA CYS A 183 -10.75 -16.55 15.26
C CYS A 183 -9.89 -15.72 14.30
N ALA A 184 -10.51 -14.72 13.67
CA ALA A 184 -9.84 -13.75 12.83
C ALA A 184 -10.27 -12.35 13.25
N VAL A 185 -9.29 -11.44 13.43
CA VAL A 185 -9.55 -10.09 13.92
C VAL A 185 -8.82 -9.03 13.11
N ASP A 186 -9.50 -7.90 12.92
CA ASP A 186 -8.91 -6.64 12.48
C ASP A 186 -8.73 -5.71 13.67
N LEU A 187 -7.60 -5.02 13.70
CA LEU A 187 -7.24 -4.16 14.81
C LEU A 187 -7.01 -2.73 14.32
N GLU A 188 -7.76 -1.80 14.89
CA GLU A 188 -7.51 -0.37 14.75
C GLU A 188 -7.13 0.21 16.11
N VAL A 189 -5.90 0.66 16.24
CA VAL A 189 -5.38 1.27 17.47
C VAL A 189 -5.22 2.76 17.23
N ALA A 190 -5.83 3.54 18.10
CA ALA A 190 -5.55 4.95 18.23
C ALA A 190 -5.04 5.23 19.65
N ALA A 191 -3.83 5.78 19.72
CA ALA A 191 -3.12 5.90 20.98
C ALA A 191 -2.31 7.20 21.03
N SER A 192 -1.98 7.64 22.24
CA SER A 192 -1.15 8.82 22.47
C SER A 192 0.20 8.47 23.08
N VAL A 193 1.18 9.33 22.80
CA VAL A 193 2.55 9.25 23.30
C VAL A 193 2.90 10.62 23.85
N SER A 194 3.32 10.68 25.11
CA SER A 194 3.46 11.94 25.83
C SER A 194 4.58 12.84 25.30
N HIS A 195 5.70 12.26 24.86
CA HIS A 195 6.82 13.02 24.30
C HIS A 195 7.74 12.10 23.50
N LEU A 196 8.25 12.59 22.36
CA LEU A 196 9.37 11.99 21.63
C LEU A 196 10.57 12.96 21.65
N LYS A 197 11.74 12.46 22.03
CA LYS A 197 12.98 13.25 22.09
C LYS A 197 13.57 13.51 20.72
N SER A 198 13.28 12.65 19.74
CA SER A 198 13.73 12.79 18.36
C SER A 198 12.83 12.03 17.39
N VAL A 199 13.00 12.30 16.10
CA VAL A 199 12.34 11.54 15.03
C VAL A 199 12.83 10.08 14.99
N ASP A 200 14.10 9.82 15.32
CA ASP A 200 14.61 8.45 15.41
C ASP A 200 13.85 7.62 16.45
N GLU A 201 13.45 8.25 17.56
CA GLU A 201 12.60 7.62 18.58
C GLU A 201 11.21 7.29 18.01
N ALA A 202 10.70 8.07 17.06
CA ALA A 202 9.43 7.80 16.40
C ALA A 202 9.49 6.49 15.58
N PHE A 203 10.52 6.32 14.73
CA PHE A 203 10.69 5.09 13.96
C PHE A 203 10.99 3.88 14.86
N GLN A 204 11.80 4.08 15.90
CA GLN A 204 12.07 3.02 16.87
C GLN A 204 10.81 2.62 17.64
N LEU A 205 9.94 3.57 18.00
CA LEU A 205 8.68 3.29 18.65
C LEU A 205 7.74 2.50 17.74
N LEU A 206 7.61 2.88 16.47
CA LEU A 206 6.80 2.13 15.50
C LEU A 206 7.29 0.70 15.34
N LYS A 207 8.62 0.50 15.30
CA LYS A 207 9.23 -0.83 15.27
C LYS A 207 8.91 -1.65 16.53
N VAL A 208 9.07 -1.07 17.72
CA VAL A 208 8.77 -1.76 18.98
C VAL A 208 7.28 -2.09 19.11
N VAL A 209 6.39 -1.23 18.59
CA VAL A 209 4.95 -1.50 18.50
C VAL A 209 4.68 -2.71 17.61
N ASP A 210 5.28 -2.75 16.42
CA ASP A 210 5.14 -3.88 15.49
C ASP A 210 5.64 -5.18 16.12
N GLU A 211 6.89 -5.20 16.62
CA GLU A 211 7.49 -6.37 17.26
C GLU A 211 6.62 -6.88 18.42
N LYS A 212 6.10 -5.98 19.26
CA LYS A 212 5.27 -6.36 20.40
C LYS A 212 3.93 -6.93 19.96
N MET A 213 3.29 -6.33 18.96
CA MET A 213 2.04 -6.82 18.40
C MET A 213 2.23 -8.17 17.72
N GLU A 214 3.31 -8.34 16.94
CA GLU A 214 3.63 -9.63 16.32
C GLU A 214 3.87 -10.72 17.35
N ASN A 215 4.64 -10.44 18.39
CA ASN A 215 4.87 -11.40 19.47
C ASN A 215 3.56 -11.78 20.18
N PHE A 216 2.72 -10.78 20.50
CA PHE A 216 1.42 -11.01 21.14
C PHE A 216 0.54 -11.96 20.31
N PHE A 217 0.38 -11.70 19.01
CA PHE A 217 -0.46 -12.53 18.16
C PHE A 217 0.19 -13.87 17.77
N ALA A 218 1.53 -13.97 17.75
CA ALA A 218 2.22 -15.24 17.55
C ALA A 218 2.03 -16.20 18.73
N GLU A 219 1.81 -15.68 19.94
CA GLU A 219 1.50 -16.48 21.13
C GLU A 219 0.03 -16.96 21.17
N GLN A 220 -0.86 -16.32 20.40
CA GLN A 220 -2.27 -16.72 20.30
C GLN A 220 -2.45 -17.81 19.26
N THR A 221 -2.53 -19.07 19.70
CA THR A 221 -2.71 -20.21 18.79
C THR A 221 -4.11 -20.29 18.17
N SER A 222 -5.10 -19.65 18.79
CA SER A 222 -6.51 -19.70 18.38
C SER A 222 -6.97 -18.49 17.57
N ALA A 223 -6.11 -17.46 17.39
CA ALA A 223 -6.48 -16.20 16.74
C ALA A 223 -5.47 -15.76 15.68
N THR A 224 -5.99 -15.25 14.56
CA THR A 224 -5.20 -14.67 13.47
C THR A 224 -5.49 -13.17 13.35
N LEU A 225 -4.45 -12.35 13.34
CA LEU A 225 -4.54 -10.94 13.01
C LEU A 225 -4.59 -10.78 11.48
N THR A 226 -5.72 -10.33 10.93
CA THR A 226 -5.91 -10.16 9.49
C THR A 226 -5.41 -8.82 8.99
N SER A 227 -5.62 -7.75 9.75
CA SER A 227 -5.09 -6.42 9.46
C SER A 227 -4.84 -5.64 10.76
N ALA A 228 -3.92 -4.67 10.70
CA ALA A 228 -3.65 -3.79 11.84
C ALA A 228 -3.36 -2.37 11.39
N ASN A 229 -4.12 -1.41 11.88
CA ASN A 229 -3.88 0.02 11.67
C ASN A 229 -3.58 0.67 13.01
N VAL A 230 -2.33 1.07 13.25
CA VAL A 230 -1.93 1.72 14.49
C VAL A 230 -1.61 3.18 14.21
N ARG A 231 -2.25 4.08 14.96
CA ARG A 231 -2.06 5.53 14.89
C ARG A 231 -1.61 6.05 16.23
N LEU A 232 -0.37 6.51 16.30
CA LEU A 232 0.24 7.11 17.48
C LEU A 232 0.21 8.64 17.34
N GLN A 233 -0.43 9.31 18.29
CA GLN A 233 -0.49 10.76 18.39
C GLN A 233 0.52 11.25 19.42
N VAL A 234 1.46 12.09 19.00
CA VAL A 234 2.47 12.66 19.91
C VAL A 234 1.97 14.01 20.39
N SER A 235 1.83 14.16 21.71
CA SER A 235 1.45 15.44 22.30
C SER A 235 2.61 16.44 22.17
N SER A 236 2.33 17.61 21.59
CA SER A 236 3.25 18.74 21.62
C SER A 236 3.29 19.27 23.06
N ALA A 237 4.44 19.18 23.73
CA ALA A 237 4.59 19.72 25.08
C ALA A 237 5.01 21.20 25.01
N ASP A 238 4.44 22.02 25.90
CA ASP A 238 4.68 23.45 26.13
C ASP A 238 6.06 24.00 25.67
N ASP A 239 6.01 25.08 24.88
CA ASP A 239 6.99 26.17 24.76
C ASP A 239 8.48 25.84 24.46
N VAL A 240 8.75 24.62 23.98
CA VAL A 240 10.02 24.29 23.35
C VAL A 240 9.71 23.99 21.89
N PRO A 241 10.44 24.56 20.91
CA PRO A 241 10.38 24.09 19.54
C PRO A 241 10.96 22.67 19.55
N GLN A 242 10.12 21.69 19.85
CA GLN A 242 10.36 20.35 19.38
C GLN A 242 10.55 20.51 17.87
N ALA A 243 11.47 19.77 17.27
CA ALA A 243 11.60 19.65 15.81
C ALA A 243 10.36 18.99 15.16
N LEU A 244 9.20 19.15 15.79
CA LEU A 244 7.95 18.43 15.74
C LEU A 244 6.72 19.37 15.99
N ALA A 245 6.85 20.67 16.28
CA ALA A 245 5.71 21.60 16.19
C ALA A 245 6.14 23.08 16.12
N VAL A 246 5.46 23.89 15.31
CA VAL A 246 5.43 25.36 15.43
C VAL A 246 3.96 25.79 15.48
N GLU A 247 3.66 26.70 16.40
CA GLU A 247 2.37 27.37 16.63
C GLU A 247 1.63 27.68 15.33
N MET A 248 0.43 27.11 15.16
CA MET A 248 -0.60 27.76 14.36
C MET A 248 -1.29 28.76 15.27
N GLU A 249 -0.96 30.04 15.10
CA GLU A 249 -1.62 31.13 15.78
C GLU A 249 -3.13 31.07 15.47
N SER A 250 -3.91 30.78 16.52
CA SER A 250 -5.36 30.73 16.52
C SER A 250 -5.92 32.10 16.13
N THR A 251 -6.32 32.23 14.86
CA THR A 251 -7.37 33.18 14.52
C THR A 251 -8.70 32.44 14.67
N ASN A 252 -9.54 32.96 15.57
CA ASN A 252 -10.92 32.50 15.82
C ASN A 252 -11.70 32.22 14.53
N ALA A 253 -11.52 31.02 13.99
CA ALA A 253 -12.35 30.44 12.98
C ALA A 253 -13.09 29.30 13.66
N THR A 254 -14.39 29.52 13.85
CA THR A 254 -15.39 28.45 14.00
C THR A 254 -14.96 27.19 13.27
N PRO A 255 -15.12 25.98 13.86
CA PRO A 255 -14.56 24.75 13.33
C PRO A 255 -15.12 24.52 11.93
N THR A 256 -14.36 24.91 10.91
CA THR A 256 -14.63 24.44 9.56
C THR A 256 -14.11 23.03 9.56
N SER A 257 -15.04 22.10 9.75
CA SER A 257 -15.00 20.80 9.07
C SER A 257 -14.23 20.99 7.77
N VAL A 258 -13.15 20.23 7.55
CA VAL A 258 -12.41 20.23 6.29
C VAL A 258 -13.45 20.05 5.20
N THR A 259 -13.82 21.16 4.57
CA THR A 259 -14.80 21.14 3.51
C THR A 259 -13.95 20.79 2.32
N PHE A 260 -13.98 19.52 1.94
CA PHE A 260 -13.58 19.15 0.60
C PHE A 260 -14.38 20.06 -0.32
N ASN A 261 -13.74 21.04 -0.93
CA ASN A 261 -14.36 21.76 -2.02
C ASN A 261 -14.69 20.69 -3.05
N ALA A 262 -15.97 20.31 -3.11
CA ALA A 262 -16.46 19.51 -4.20
C ALA A 262 -16.03 20.25 -5.48
N PRO A 263 -15.51 19.54 -6.51
CA PRO A 263 -15.15 20.17 -7.76
C PRO A 263 -16.32 21.05 -8.18
N THR A 264 -16.01 22.27 -8.61
CA THR A 264 -17.06 23.20 -9.07
C THR A 264 -17.90 22.50 -10.14
N TYR A 265 -19.19 22.84 -10.26
CA TYR A 265 -20.12 22.15 -11.18
C TYR A 265 -19.54 22.00 -12.61
N GLU A 266 -18.74 22.97 -13.06
CA GLU A 266 -18.03 22.95 -14.33
C GLU A 266 -16.85 21.96 -14.37
N GLU A 267 -16.05 21.85 -13.31
CA GLU A 267 -14.95 20.86 -13.19
C GLU A 267 -15.49 19.44 -13.03
N ALA A 268 -16.56 19.25 -12.26
CA ALA A 268 -17.23 17.96 -12.11
C ALA A 268 -17.79 17.47 -13.45
N LEU A 269 -18.44 18.35 -14.23
CA LEU A 269 -18.89 18.04 -15.59
C LEU A 269 -17.73 17.68 -16.52
N GLY A 270 -16.60 18.39 -16.41
CA GLY A 270 -15.38 18.07 -17.17
C GLY A 270 -14.85 16.67 -16.85
N ILE A 271 -14.81 16.30 -15.57
CA ILE A 271 -14.37 14.97 -15.12
C ILE A 271 -15.36 13.89 -15.61
N PHE A 272 -16.67 14.09 -15.45
CA PHE A 272 -17.68 13.14 -15.94
C PHE A 272 -17.66 12.98 -17.46
N ALA A 273 -17.41 14.06 -18.21
CA ALA A 273 -17.25 14.01 -19.66
C ALA A 273 -16.02 13.19 -20.06
N LEU A 274 -14.87 13.38 -19.39
CA LEU A 274 -13.67 12.58 -19.65
C LEU A 274 -13.87 11.10 -19.32
N VAL A 275 -14.53 10.78 -18.19
CA VAL A 275 -14.86 9.40 -17.83
C VAL A 275 -15.82 8.77 -18.84
N ALA A 276 -16.83 9.51 -19.32
CA ALA A 276 -17.76 9.04 -20.34
C ALA A 276 -17.06 8.76 -21.68
N VAL A 277 -16.14 9.64 -22.11
CA VAL A 277 -15.33 9.43 -23.32
C VAL A 277 -14.44 8.20 -23.17
N LEU A 278 -13.82 8.01 -22.01
CA LEU A 278 -12.95 6.86 -21.74
C LEU A 278 -13.75 5.55 -21.72
N ALA A 279 -14.94 5.55 -21.12
CA ALA A 279 -15.87 4.43 -21.16
C ALA A 279 -16.34 4.12 -22.59
N ALA A 280 -16.65 5.13 -23.39
CA ALA A 280 -17.02 4.96 -24.80
C ALA A 280 -15.87 4.39 -25.64
N MET A 281 -14.62 4.84 -25.41
CA MET A 281 -13.44 4.27 -26.06
C MET A 281 -13.24 2.80 -25.67
N MET A 282 -13.34 2.47 -24.38
CA MET A 282 -13.24 1.08 -23.92
C MET A 282 -14.34 0.21 -24.55
N MET A 283 -15.58 0.70 -24.61
CA MET A 283 -16.68 -0.02 -25.25
C MET A 283 -16.43 -0.19 -26.77
N GLY A 284 -15.86 0.81 -27.43
CA GLY A 284 -15.40 0.73 -28.81
C GLY A 284 -14.36 -0.36 -29.03
N VAL A 285 -13.35 -0.46 -28.15
CA VAL A 285 -12.33 -1.51 -28.17
C VAL A 285 -12.95 -2.89 -27.93
N VAL A 286 -13.89 -3.02 -26.98
CA VAL A 286 -14.60 -4.27 -26.71
C VAL A 286 -15.44 -4.71 -27.91
N VAL A 287 -16.13 -3.79 -28.58
CA VAL A 287 -16.91 -4.10 -29.79
C VAL A 287 -16.01 -4.48 -30.96
N GLN A 288 -14.88 -3.80 -31.15
CA GLN A 288 -13.89 -4.17 -32.17
C GLN A 288 -13.30 -5.56 -31.89
N LYS A 289 -12.94 -5.85 -30.63
CA LYS A 289 -12.46 -7.17 -30.21
C LYS A 289 -13.52 -8.25 -30.45
N LYS A 290 -14.77 -8.01 -30.05
CA LYS A 290 -15.88 -8.95 -30.25
C LYS A 290 -16.14 -9.23 -31.73
N ARG A 291 -16.08 -8.21 -32.59
CA ARG A 291 -16.18 -8.39 -34.06
C ARG A 291 -15.02 -9.21 -34.61
N ASN A 292 -13.81 -9.01 -34.09
CA ASN A 292 -12.65 -9.78 -34.53
C ASN A 292 -12.73 -11.25 -34.08
N ASP A 293 -13.13 -11.49 -32.84
CA ASP A 293 -13.33 -12.84 -32.29
C ASP A 293 -14.46 -13.59 -33.01
N GLN A 294 -15.51 -12.88 -33.43
CA GLN A 294 -16.57 -13.48 -34.24
C GLN A 294 -16.06 -13.88 -35.63
N ARG A 295 -15.28 -13.02 -36.29
CA ARG A 295 -14.64 -13.34 -37.59
C ARG A 295 -13.65 -14.49 -37.47
N SER A 296 -12.92 -14.62 -36.36
CA SER A 296 -12.01 -15.74 -36.15
C SER A 296 -12.78 -17.05 -35.99
N ARG A 297 -13.84 -17.06 -35.14
CA ARG A 297 -14.73 -18.22 -34.98
C ARG A 297 -15.37 -18.67 -36.29
N GLU A 298 -15.88 -17.74 -37.10
CA GLU A 298 -16.46 -18.07 -38.41
C GLU A 298 -15.44 -18.71 -39.36
N ARG A 299 -14.17 -18.25 -39.35
CA ARG A 299 -13.09 -18.86 -40.13
C ARG A 299 -12.76 -20.26 -39.62
N TYR A 300 -12.71 -20.45 -38.30
CA TYR A 300 -12.49 -21.76 -37.69
C TYR A 300 -13.62 -22.74 -38.03
N ASP A 301 -14.88 -22.32 -37.95
CA ASP A 301 -16.02 -23.18 -38.27
C ASP A 301 -16.07 -23.55 -39.76
N ARG A 302 -15.78 -22.61 -40.66
CA ARG A 302 -15.67 -22.90 -42.10
C ARG A 302 -14.53 -23.87 -42.40
N ALA A 303 -13.37 -23.70 -41.75
CA ALA A 303 -12.24 -24.62 -41.89
C ALA A 303 -12.57 -26.01 -41.34
N ASN A 304 -13.24 -26.10 -40.19
CA ASN A 304 -13.65 -27.36 -39.59
C ASN A 304 -14.68 -28.10 -40.46
N ARG A 305 -15.69 -27.40 -40.99
CA ARG A 305 -16.64 -27.97 -41.95
C ARG A 305 -15.97 -28.43 -43.24
N ALA A 306 -15.03 -27.66 -43.79
CA ALA A 306 -14.26 -28.06 -44.97
C ALA A 306 -13.40 -29.31 -44.69
N ALA A 307 -12.79 -29.41 -43.51
CA ALA A 307 -12.03 -30.58 -43.08
C ALA A 307 -12.92 -31.81 -42.89
N GLN A 308 -14.13 -31.65 -42.33
CA GLN A 308 -15.11 -32.74 -42.22
C GLN A 308 -15.59 -33.21 -43.59
N ILE A 309 -15.89 -32.30 -44.53
CA ILE A 309 -16.28 -32.66 -45.91
C ILE A 309 -15.15 -33.44 -46.59
N ARG A 310 -13.88 -33.00 -46.45
CA ARG A 310 -12.73 -33.76 -46.97
C ARG A 310 -12.62 -35.15 -46.36
N ARG A 311 -12.84 -35.30 -45.04
CA ARG A 311 -12.80 -36.61 -44.37
C ARG A 311 -13.93 -37.54 -44.83
N VAL A 312 -15.12 -37.01 -45.08
CA VAL A 312 -16.27 -37.80 -45.59
C VAL A 312 -16.06 -38.15 -47.06
N SER A 313 -15.54 -37.23 -47.88
CA SER A 313 -15.21 -37.48 -49.28
C SER A 313 -14.14 -38.57 -49.44
N ILE A 314 -13.11 -38.59 -48.60
CA ILE A 314 -12.09 -39.65 -48.62
C ILE A 314 -12.68 -41.02 -48.23
N ARG A 315 -13.63 -41.06 -47.29
CA ARG A 315 -14.32 -42.31 -46.94
C ARG A 315 -15.27 -42.78 -48.04
N MET A 316 -15.97 -41.88 -48.74
CA MET A 316 -16.83 -42.28 -49.85
C MET A 316 -16.05 -42.68 -51.11
N SER A 317 -14.90 -42.07 -51.39
CA SER A 317 -14.04 -42.52 -52.49
C SER A 317 -13.38 -43.88 -52.25
N GLN A 318 -13.35 -44.36 -51.01
CA GLN A 318 -12.93 -45.75 -50.71
C GLN A 318 -14.04 -46.76 -51.06
N TYR A 319 -15.32 -46.38 -50.97
CA TYR A 319 -16.43 -47.26 -51.36
C TYR A 319 -16.56 -47.39 -52.88
N ASP A 320 -16.29 -46.34 -53.66
CA ASP A 320 -16.26 -46.43 -55.14
C ASP A 320 -15.08 -47.26 -55.66
N GLN A 321 -14.04 -47.48 -54.85
CA GLN A 321 -12.87 -48.28 -55.22
C GLN A 321 -13.05 -49.76 -54.85
N GLU A 322 -13.82 -50.06 -53.80
CA GLU A 322 -14.14 -51.44 -53.41
C GLU A 322 -15.26 -52.07 -54.27
N GLU A 323 -16.14 -51.27 -54.90
CA GLU A 323 -17.19 -51.79 -55.80
C GLU A 323 -16.71 -52.09 -57.23
N ASN A 324 -15.46 -51.75 -57.57
CA ASN A 324 -14.88 -51.93 -58.91
C ASN A 324 -13.74 -52.97 -58.97
N ASP A 325 -13.37 -53.62 -57.86
CA ASP A 325 -12.34 -54.67 -57.81
C ASP A 325 -12.92 -56.10 -57.74
N GLU A 326 -14.25 -56.26 -57.90
CA GLU A 326 -14.88 -57.56 -58.16
C GLU A 326 -15.08 -57.78 -59.67
N GLY A 327 -13.98 -57.87 -60.43
CA GLY A 327 -14.14 -58.25 -61.83
C GLY A 327 -12.94 -58.08 -62.74
N GLU A 328 -11.87 -58.83 -62.52
CA GLU A 328 -11.12 -59.41 -63.65
C GLU A 328 -10.26 -60.59 -63.18
N LYS A 329 -10.76 -61.80 -63.45
CA LYS A 329 -9.94 -63.00 -63.58
C LYS A 329 -9.25 -62.91 -64.94
N ASP A 330 -7.92 -63.05 -64.97
CA ASP A 330 -7.18 -63.80 -65.98
C ASP A 330 -5.69 -63.79 -65.61
N SER A 331 -5.07 -64.94 -65.31
CA SER A 331 -4.63 -66.00 -66.23
C SER A 331 -3.18 -65.78 -66.70
N LEU A 332 -2.29 -66.54 -66.06
CA LEU A 332 -1.17 -67.31 -66.63
C LEU A 332 -0.21 -66.60 -67.61
N LEU A 333 1.00 -66.28 -67.14
CA LEU A 333 2.27 -66.99 -67.43
C LEU A 333 3.47 -66.27 -66.81
#